data_AF-A0A2W5A641-F1
#
_entry.id   AF-A0A2W5A641-F1
#
_cell.length_a   1.000
_cell.length_b   1.000
_cell.length_c   1.000
_cell.angle_alpha   90.00
_cell.angle_beta   90.00
_cell.angle_gamma   90.00
#
_symmetry.space_group_name_H-M   'P 1'
#
loop_
_entity.id
_entity.type
_entity.pdbx_description
1 polymer ?
#
loop_
_entity_poly.entity_id
_entity_poly.type
_entity_poly.pdbx_seq_one_letter_code
_entity_poly.pdbx_strand_id
1 'polypeptide(L)'
;MTHHLENILARIEQGLRFFEPPAVEPMQGDQWLLASAMQKAIRRGEVKTALRAGYALWNIDRQRFWRRLHIIALEDTGIADTESLIQTLTATAQPYWRRKFGDLRVGLYLTQLLCQCVKTRIADSLFIQAERSPAYVALRDELINAPTDDLADRVMDEAASLVERAIAIWFLAGTKKYPSDHLPVRVGDPDYVMAVLRRLNVPPDLTHACIGVMTRTSWPLAIMAPLIWQYVEGQRTEAIIREAEIAPAQEVEGIPLYAMDMFTRSGQASFRQWQKEIPALRYFSVRQIGIAMFYEESHLTDKALTTPAMDKFMDEGQWVDAESTGLCLPEYFALRDLVREHFPVLQKVRVRQLRRVLDGADA
;
A
#
# COMPACT_ATOMS: atom_id res chain seq x y z
N MET A 1 24.98 6.15 12.86
CA MET A 1 23.51 6.02 12.84
C MET A 1 22.80 7.26 13.38
N THR A 2 23.22 7.82 14.51
CA THR A 2 22.59 8.99 15.16
C THR A 2 22.51 10.23 14.28
N HIS A 3 23.56 10.58 13.53
CA HIS A 3 23.57 11.80 12.71
C HIS A 3 22.53 11.81 11.57
N HIS A 4 22.38 10.69 10.85
CA HIS A 4 21.37 10.56 9.78
C HIS A 4 19.94 10.71 10.33
N LEU A 5 19.66 10.06 11.45
CA LEU A 5 18.37 10.13 12.13
C LEU A 5 18.05 11.56 12.57
N GLU A 6 19.01 12.26 13.19
CA GLU A 6 18.85 13.65 13.63
C GLU A 6 18.55 14.58 12.46
N ASN A 7 19.25 14.42 11.33
CA ASN A 7 19.03 15.23 10.13
C ASN A 7 17.62 15.01 9.56
N ILE A 8 17.14 13.77 9.46
CA ILE A 8 15.79 13.47 8.97
C ILE A 8 14.74 14.07 9.91
N LEU A 9 14.88 13.86 11.22
CA LEU A 9 13.95 14.41 12.20
C LEU A 9 13.94 15.94 12.16
N ALA A 10 15.08 16.61 12.02
CA ALA A 10 15.17 18.05 11.89
C ALA A 10 14.42 18.58 10.65
N ARG A 11 14.43 17.86 9.51
CA ARG A 11 13.62 18.22 8.34
C ARG A 11 12.12 18.14 8.63
N ILE A 12 11.68 17.11 9.35
CA ILE A 12 10.28 16.98 9.78
C ILE A 12 9.92 18.09 10.76
N GLU A 13 10.80 18.43 11.71
CA GLU A 13 10.60 19.55 12.64
C GLU A 13 10.43 20.88 11.91
N GLN A 14 11.24 21.12 10.86
CA GLN A 14 11.12 22.31 10.04
C GLN A 14 9.76 22.37 9.34
N GLY A 15 9.30 21.27 8.75
CA GLY A 15 7.97 21.20 8.14
C GLY A 15 6.84 21.42 9.15
N LEU A 16 6.99 20.85 10.36
CA LEU A 16 6.02 21.01 11.44
C LEU A 16 5.86 22.47 11.87
N ARG A 17 6.91 23.30 11.83
CA ARG A 17 6.82 24.74 12.20
C ARG A 17 5.78 25.49 11.39
N PHE A 18 5.57 25.10 10.13
CA PHE A 18 4.61 25.71 9.22
C PHE A 18 3.30 24.90 9.09
N PHE A 19 3.20 23.79 9.83
CA PHE A 19 2.02 22.95 9.83
C PHE A 19 1.16 23.21 11.08
N GLU A 20 0.00 23.79 10.84
CA GLU A 20 -1.10 23.84 11.79
C GLU A 20 -2.13 22.77 11.41
N PRO A 21 -2.44 21.82 12.29
CA PRO A 21 -3.51 20.87 12.04
C PRO A 21 -4.81 21.61 11.70
N PRO A 22 -5.41 21.38 10.52
CA PRO A 22 -6.64 22.07 10.18
C PRO A 22 -7.76 21.67 11.15
N ALA A 23 -8.67 22.60 11.41
CA ALA A 23 -9.93 22.26 12.06
C ALA A 23 -10.72 21.32 11.13
N VAL A 24 -10.71 20.03 11.45
CA VAL A 24 -11.36 18.98 10.66
C VAL A 24 -12.56 18.43 11.40
N GLU A 25 -13.72 18.45 10.75
CA GLU A 25 -14.87 17.69 11.20
C GLU A 25 -14.58 16.19 11.06
N PRO A 26 -14.64 15.40 12.13
CA PRO A 26 -14.34 13.98 12.09
C PRO A 26 -15.24 13.25 11.09
N MET A 27 -14.65 12.41 10.27
CA MET A 27 -15.40 11.49 9.42
C MET A 27 -16.06 10.40 10.29
N GLN A 28 -17.33 10.09 10.03
CA GLN A 28 -18.01 8.98 10.69
C GLN A 28 -17.59 7.63 10.05
N GLY A 29 -17.54 6.58 10.85
CA GLY A 29 -17.26 5.23 10.37
C GLY A 29 -16.48 4.39 11.36
N ASP A 30 -16.43 3.09 11.09
CA ASP A 30 -15.58 2.17 11.84
C ASP A 30 -14.10 2.30 11.45
N GLN A 31 -13.22 1.66 12.21
CA GLN A 31 -11.77 1.67 11.98
C GLN A 31 -11.31 1.08 10.63
N TRP A 32 -12.16 0.31 9.93
CA TRP A 32 -11.83 -0.25 8.63
C TRP A 32 -12.19 0.71 7.51
N LEU A 33 -13.38 1.31 7.58
CA LEU A 33 -13.84 2.34 6.65
C LEU A 33 -12.93 3.57 6.71
N LEU A 34 -12.59 4.05 7.91
CA LEU A 34 -11.72 5.21 8.08
C LEU A 34 -10.28 4.94 7.59
N ALA A 35 -9.75 3.75 7.82
CA ALA A 35 -8.44 3.35 7.28
C ALA A 35 -8.46 3.27 5.74
N SER A 36 -9.53 2.71 5.17
CA SER A 36 -9.74 2.62 3.72
C SER A 36 -9.84 4.01 3.08
N ALA A 37 -10.64 4.90 3.68
CA ALA A 37 -10.81 6.28 3.23
C ALA A 37 -9.49 7.05 3.30
N MET A 38 -8.76 6.99 4.42
CA MET A 38 -7.47 7.66 4.59
C MET A 38 -6.46 7.22 3.53
N GLN A 39 -6.30 5.90 3.32
CA GLN A 39 -5.34 5.37 2.36
C GLN A 39 -5.65 5.78 0.92
N LYS A 40 -6.90 5.63 0.49
CA LYS A 40 -7.30 5.99 -0.89
C LYS A 40 -7.26 7.50 -1.12
N ALA A 41 -7.65 8.30 -0.12
CA ALA A 41 -7.51 9.75 -0.21
C ALA A 41 -6.04 10.18 -0.36
N ILE A 42 -5.11 9.56 0.40
CA ILE A 42 -3.67 9.78 0.22
C ILE A 42 -3.22 9.43 -1.19
N ARG A 43 -3.58 8.24 -1.68
CA ARG A 43 -3.25 7.78 -3.04
C ARG A 43 -3.73 8.74 -4.13
N ARG A 44 -4.91 9.33 -3.93
CA ARG A 44 -5.57 10.29 -4.84
C ARG A 44 -5.19 11.76 -4.60
N GLY A 45 -4.28 12.05 -3.67
CA GLY A 45 -3.89 13.42 -3.34
C GLY A 45 -4.99 14.26 -2.66
N GLU A 46 -6.05 13.65 -2.13
CA GLU A 46 -7.20 14.30 -1.51
C GLU A 46 -6.91 14.69 -0.05
N VAL A 47 -6.10 15.73 0.16
CA VAL A 47 -5.60 16.16 1.48
C VAL A 47 -6.72 16.31 2.52
N LYS A 48 -7.81 17.03 2.20
CA LYS A 48 -8.89 17.29 3.15
C LYS A 48 -9.55 15.99 3.63
N THR A 49 -9.85 15.08 2.71
CA THR A 49 -10.47 13.77 2.99
C THR A 49 -9.54 12.90 3.82
N ALA A 50 -8.25 12.84 3.45
CA ALA A 50 -7.24 12.08 4.17
C ALA A 50 -7.07 12.57 5.63
N LEU A 51 -7.03 13.89 5.84
CA LEU A 51 -6.90 14.48 7.18
C LEU A 51 -8.13 14.22 8.05
N ARG A 52 -9.36 14.34 7.49
CA ARG A 52 -10.60 14.01 8.23
C ARG A 52 -10.66 12.53 8.63
N ALA A 53 -10.37 11.64 7.69
CA ALA A 53 -10.35 10.20 7.95
C ALA A 53 -9.23 9.81 8.93
N GLY A 54 -8.04 10.40 8.77
CA GLY A 54 -6.90 10.18 9.66
C GLY A 54 -7.13 10.68 11.09
N TYR A 55 -7.73 11.86 11.24
CA TYR A 55 -8.12 12.41 12.55
C TYR A 55 -9.15 11.50 13.24
N ALA A 56 -10.19 11.08 12.52
CA ALA A 56 -11.21 10.18 13.07
C ALA A 56 -10.61 8.82 13.46
N LEU A 57 -9.79 8.23 12.57
CA LEU A 57 -9.11 6.95 12.83
C LEU A 57 -8.19 7.05 14.05
N TRP A 58 -7.45 8.15 14.20
CA TRP A 58 -6.61 8.40 15.36
C TRP A 58 -7.39 8.37 16.67
N ASN A 59 -8.57 9.00 16.70
CA ASN A 59 -9.38 9.08 17.91
C ASN A 59 -9.94 7.73 18.35
N ILE A 60 -10.20 6.80 17.41
CA ILE A 60 -10.75 5.47 17.74
C ILE A 60 -9.70 4.36 17.82
N ASP A 61 -8.63 4.41 17.02
CA ASP A 61 -7.54 3.42 16.99
C ASP A 61 -6.20 4.06 16.54
N ARG A 62 -5.52 4.68 17.50
CA ARG A 62 -4.19 5.29 17.33
C ARG A 62 -3.16 4.33 16.76
N GLN A 63 -3.20 3.07 17.16
CA GLN A 63 -2.22 2.09 16.71
C GLN A 63 -2.43 1.73 15.25
N ARG A 64 -3.69 1.59 14.81
CA ARG A 64 -4.01 1.34 13.41
C ARG A 64 -3.70 2.55 12.52
N PHE A 65 -3.92 3.77 13.00
CA PHE A 65 -3.50 4.97 12.29
C PHE A 65 -1.99 4.92 11.95
N TRP A 66 -1.13 4.73 12.95
CA TRP A 66 0.32 4.65 12.72
C TRP A 66 0.75 3.41 11.91
N ARG A 67 0.05 2.29 12.08
CA ARG A 67 0.30 1.09 11.27
C ARG A 67 -0.01 1.34 9.80
N ARG A 68 -1.13 1.99 9.51
CA ARG A 68 -1.52 2.31 8.14
C ARG A 68 -0.61 3.35 7.52
N LEU A 69 -0.19 4.36 8.26
CA LEU A 69 0.61 5.44 7.69
C LEU A 69 1.94 4.96 7.06
N HIS A 70 2.67 4.07 7.75
CA HIS A 70 3.91 3.53 7.18
C HIS A 70 3.65 2.49 6.07
N ILE A 71 2.55 1.74 6.13
CA ILE A 71 2.13 0.86 5.04
C ILE A 71 1.85 1.68 3.78
N ILE A 72 1.10 2.77 3.91
CA ILE A 72 0.74 3.66 2.80
C ILE A 72 2.01 4.31 2.22
N ALA A 73 2.95 4.75 3.07
CA ALA A 73 4.22 5.27 2.59
C ALA A 73 4.98 4.23 1.74
N LEU A 74 5.03 2.96 2.16
CA LEU A 74 5.69 1.90 1.40
C LEU A 74 4.93 1.50 0.13
N GLU A 75 3.61 1.40 0.21
CA GLU A 75 2.74 0.84 -0.84
C GLU A 75 2.39 1.87 -1.93
N ASP A 76 2.07 3.10 -1.53
CA ASP A 76 1.46 4.13 -2.39
C ASP A 76 2.42 5.29 -2.71
N THR A 77 3.51 5.46 -1.95
CA THR A 77 4.55 6.48 -2.22
C THR A 77 5.86 5.83 -2.68
N GLY A 78 6.33 4.81 -1.96
CA GLY A 78 7.51 4.02 -2.31
C GLY A 78 8.70 4.88 -2.75
N ILE A 79 9.36 4.46 -3.82
CA ILE A 79 10.54 5.14 -4.38
C ILE A 79 10.19 6.41 -5.17
N ALA A 80 8.91 6.65 -5.45
CA ALA A 80 8.48 7.79 -6.26
C ALA A 80 8.72 9.12 -5.55
N ASP A 81 8.67 9.11 -4.22
CA ASP A 81 9.16 10.18 -3.36
C ASP A 81 9.88 9.57 -2.16
N THR A 82 11.16 9.27 -2.38
CA THR A 82 12.02 8.61 -1.39
C THR A 82 12.18 9.45 -0.11
N GLU A 83 12.14 10.78 -0.21
CA GLU A 83 12.26 11.66 0.96
C GLU A 83 11.01 11.58 1.85
N SER A 84 9.82 11.67 1.24
CA SER A 84 8.53 11.50 1.96
C SER A 84 8.41 10.11 2.60
N LEU A 85 8.89 9.06 1.91
CA LEU A 85 9.00 7.71 2.46
C LEU A 85 9.91 7.68 3.69
N ILE A 86 11.15 8.17 3.57
CA ILE A 86 12.16 8.17 4.65
C ILE A 86 11.65 8.93 5.87
N GLN A 87 11.08 10.11 5.68
CA GLN A 87 10.52 10.92 6.77
C GLN A 87 9.41 10.18 7.50
N THR A 88 8.48 9.58 6.75
CA THR A 88 7.34 8.86 7.34
C THR A 88 7.80 7.65 8.13
N LEU A 89 8.63 6.78 7.54
CA LEU A 89 9.14 5.59 8.21
C LEU A 89 9.95 5.95 9.46
N THR A 90 10.85 6.93 9.34
CA THR A 90 11.63 7.44 10.46
C THR A 90 10.74 7.95 11.59
N ALA A 91 9.78 8.83 11.29
CA ALA A 91 8.87 9.34 12.30
C ALA A 91 8.05 8.22 12.96
N THR A 92 7.51 7.27 12.18
CA THR A 92 6.73 6.14 12.72
C THR A 92 7.55 5.24 13.65
N ALA A 93 8.86 5.13 13.41
CA ALA A 93 9.80 4.40 14.26
C ALA A 93 10.10 5.11 15.61
N GLN A 94 9.82 6.41 15.73
CA GLN A 94 10.29 7.27 16.85
C GLN A 94 9.15 7.81 17.76
N PRO A 95 8.43 6.97 18.54
CA PRO A 95 7.28 7.40 19.33
C PRO A 95 7.59 8.40 20.45
N TYR A 96 8.82 8.42 20.96
CA TYR A 96 9.22 9.41 21.96
C TYR A 96 9.43 10.80 21.35
N TRP A 97 10.05 10.86 20.17
CA TRP A 97 10.23 12.11 19.44
C TRP A 97 8.88 12.70 19.02
N ARG A 98 7.97 11.89 18.44
CA ARG A 98 6.65 12.38 18.01
C ARG A 98 5.84 13.00 19.15
N ARG A 99 5.90 12.41 20.34
CA ARG A 99 5.21 12.92 21.54
C ARG A 99 5.65 14.32 21.94
N LYS A 100 6.91 14.72 21.66
CA LYS A 100 7.40 16.07 21.92
C LYS A 100 6.73 17.15 21.04
N PHE A 101 6.31 16.78 19.84
CA PHE A 101 5.71 17.69 18.85
C PHE A 101 4.17 17.55 18.75
N GLY A 102 3.58 16.70 19.59
CA GLY A 102 2.17 16.31 19.51
C GLY A 102 1.97 15.15 18.52
N ASP A 103 1.72 13.95 19.04
CA ASP A 103 1.69 12.71 18.24
C ASP A 103 0.67 12.80 17.07
N LEU A 104 -0.53 13.35 17.33
CA LEU A 104 -1.53 13.59 16.28
C LEU A 104 -1.07 14.63 15.25
N ARG A 105 -0.45 15.73 15.69
CA ARG A 105 0.06 16.77 14.79
C ARG A 105 1.08 16.20 13.82
N VAL A 106 2.02 15.39 14.33
CA VAL A 106 3.00 14.70 13.48
C VAL A 106 2.29 13.74 12.51
N GLY A 107 1.32 12.96 12.99
CA GLY A 107 0.56 12.05 12.15
C GLY A 107 -0.15 12.76 10.99
N LEU A 108 -0.87 13.84 11.28
CA LEU A 108 -1.59 14.61 10.26
C LEU A 108 -0.65 15.33 9.29
N TYR A 109 0.48 15.84 9.77
CA TYR A 109 1.51 16.42 8.90
C TYR A 109 1.99 15.40 7.86
N LEU A 110 2.34 14.20 8.31
CA LEU A 110 2.79 13.11 7.44
C LEU A 110 1.67 12.64 6.49
N THR A 111 0.41 12.60 6.95
CA THR A 111 -0.74 12.34 6.08
C THR A 111 -0.82 13.36 4.94
N GLN A 112 -0.67 14.65 5.23
CA GLN A 112 -0.65 15.70 4.20
C GLN A 112 0.55 15.55 3.27
N LEU A 113 1.75 15.29 3.82
CA LEU A 113 2.96 15.06 3.04
C LEU A 113 2.76 13.93 2.02
N LEU A 114 2.23 12.77 2.45
CA LEU A 114 1.95 11.64 1.58
C LEU A 114 0.83 11.91 0.57
N CYS A 115 -0.14 12.78 0.87
CA CYS A 115 -1.12 13.19 -0.15
C CYS A 115 -0.41 13.97 -1.28
N GLN A 116 0.54 14.83 -0.92
CA GLN A 116 1.17 15.77 -1.84
C GLN A 116 2.32 15.19 -2.65
N CYS A 117 2.92 14.08 -2.22
CA CYS A 117 4.05 13.44 -2.89
C CYS A 117 3.68 12.75 -4.22
N VAL A 118 4.70 12.39 -5.02
CA VAL A 118 4.53 11.53 -6.20
C VAL A 118 4.27 10.09 -5.76
N LYS A 119 3.38 9.40 -6.47
CA LYS A 119 2.93 8.04 -6.14
C LYS A 119 3.62 6.97 -6.98
N THR A 120 3.66 5.75 -6.47
CA THR A 120 3.89 4.53 -7.25
C THR A 120 3.27 3.35 -6.51
N ARG A 121 2.92 2.30 -7.24
CA ARG A 121 2.40 1.04 -6.70
C ARG A 121 3.26 -0.17 -7.04
N ILE A 122 4.51 0.07 -7.46
CA ILE A 122 5.44 -1.01 -7.79
C ILE A 122 5.70 -1.95 -6.61
N ALA A 123 5.65 -1.45 -5.37
CA ALA A 123 5.83 -2.27 -4.17
C ALA A 123 4.70 -3.30 -3.99
N ASP A 124 3.46 -2.88 -4.25
CA ASP A 124 2.30 -3.77 -4.24
C ASP A 124 2.38 -4.81 -5.38
N SER A 125 2.76 -4.36 -6.58
CA SER A 125 2.96 -5.27 -7.73
C SER A 125 4.06 -6.30 -7.45
N LEU A 126 5.17 -5.89 -6.84
CA LEU A 126 6.25 -6.79 -6.46
C LEU A 126 5.80 -7.81 -5.42
N PHE A 127 5.06 -7.36 -4.40
CA PHE A 127 4.49 -8.24 -3.39
C PHE A 127 3.57 -9.29 -4.01
N ILE A 128 2.63 -8.86 -4.87
CA ILE A 128 1.68 -9.74 -5.56
C ILE A 128 2.42 -10.76 -6.44
N GLN A 129 3.39 -10.31 -7.24
CA GLN A 129 4.16 -11.20 -8.11
C GLN A 129 4.98 -12.22 -7.31
N ALA A 130 5.69 -11.77 -6.28
CA ALA A 130 6.50 -12.64 -5.41
C ALA A 130 5.62 -13.71 -4.72
N GLU A 131 4.45 -13.30 -4.25
CA GLU A 131 3.52 -14.17 -3.51
C GLU A 131 2.76 -15.14 -4.43
N ARG A 132 2.21 -14.66 -5.55
CA ARG A 132 1.13 -15.34 -6.27
C ARG A 132 1.45 -15.76 -7.69
N SER A 133 2.48 -15.19 -8.32
CA SER A 133 2.72 -15.46 -9.74
C SER A 133 3.06 -16.94 -9.96
N PRO A 134 2.37 -17.64 -10.88
CA PRO A 134 2.69 -19.02 -11.23
C PRO A 134 4.12 -19.21 -11.76
N ALA A 135 4.69 -18.17 -12.38
CA ALA A 135 6.03 -18.21 -12.95
C ALA A 135 7.14 -18.47 -11.90
N TYR A 136 6.89 -18.17 -10.62
CA TYR A 136 7.87 -18.30 -9.54
C TYR A 136 7.59 -19.47 -8.58
N VAL A 137 6.70 -20.42 -8.92
CA VAL A 137 6.42 -21.59 -8.06
C VAL A 137 7.71 -22.40 -7.81
N ALA A 138 8.41 -22.80 -8.87
CA ALA A 138 9.64 -23.57 -8.76
C ALA A 138 10.72 -22.84 -7.94
N LEU A 139 10.84 -21.53 -8.14
CA LEU A 139 11.78 -20.70 -7.38
C LEU A 139 11.42 -20.63 -5.90
N ARG A 140 10.13 -20.52 -5.56
CA ARG A 140 9.70 -20.54 -4.15
C ARG A 140 10.01 -21.89 -3.48
N ASP A 141 9.81 -22.99 -4.20
CA ASP A 141 10.11 -24.34 -3.73
C ASP A 141 11.62 -24.59 -3.56
N GLU A 142 12.44 -23.99 -4.41
CA GLU A 142 13.90 -23.97 -4.25
C GLU A 142 14.31 -23.17 -3.01
N LEU A 143 13.87 -21.91 -2.90
CA LEU A 143 14.37 -20.96 -1.91
C LEU A 143 13.83 -21.22 -0.49
N ILE A 144 12.67 -21.87 -0.32
CA ILE A 144 12.12 -22.16 1.02
C ILE A 144 13.07 -23.03 1.86
N ASN A 145 13.87 -23.89 1.25
CA ASN A 145 14.82 -24.77 1.95
C ASN A 145 16.28 -24.29 1.83
N ALA A 146 16.52 -23.18 1.13
CA ALA A 146 17.87 -22.67 0.93
C ALA A 146 18.52 -22.27 2.28
N PRO A 147 19.83 -22.50 2.44
CA PRO A 147 20.62 -21.93 3.51
C PRO A 147 20.50 -20.40 3.57
N THR A 148 20.69 -19.85 4.75
CA THR A 148 20.59 -18.42 5.00
C THR A 148 21.60 -17.60 4.18
N ASP A 149 22.82 -18.12 3.99
CA ASP A 149 23.84 -17.49 3.15
C ASP A 149 23.45 -17.48 1.67
N ASP A 150 22.94 -18.60 1.15
CA ASP A 150 22.46 -18.69 -0.24
C ASP A 150 21.32 -17.71 -0.51
N LEU A 151 20.41 -17.52 0.45
CA LEU A 151 19.35 -16.51 0.36
C LEU A 151 19.95 -15.10 0.33
N ALA A 152 20.92 -14.81 1.18
CA ALA A 152 21.58 -13.50 1.21
C ALA A 152 22.33 -13.23 -0.11
N ASP A 153 23.06 -14.21 -0.64
CA ASP A 153 23.75 -14.10 -1.92
C ASP A 153 22.76 -13.84 -3.06
N ARG A 154 21.61 -14.53 -3.06
CA ARG A 154 20.54 -14.29 -4.04
C ARG A 154 19.96 -12.88 -3.95
N VAL A 155 19.82 -12.33 -2.74
CA VAL A 155 19.37 -10.93 -2.55
C VAL A 155 20.40 -9.94 -3.09
N MET A 156 21.70 -10.23 -2.96
CA MET A 156 22.79 -9.37 -3.38
C MET A 156 23.12 -9.48 -4.88
N ASP A 157 22.63 -10.52 -5.56
CA ASP A 157 22.84 -10.71 -6.99
C ASP A 157 22.06 -9.68 -7.82
N GLU A 158 22.75 -8.68 -8.37
CA GLU A 158 22.15 -7.65 -9.23
C GLU A 158 21.77 -8.17 -10.63
N ALA A 159 22.24 -9.37 -11.03
CA ALA A 159 21.80 -10.03 -12.26
C ALA A 159 20.47 -10.77 -12.09
N ALA A 160 20.09 -11.12 -10.85
CA ALA A 160 18.81 -11.75 -10.55
C ALA A 160 17.65 -10.77 -10.74
N SER A 161 16.47 -11.31 -11.07
CA SER A 161 15.28 -10.49 -11.27
C SER A 161 14.83 -9.83 -9.95
N LEU A 162 14.13 -8.68 -10.03
CA LEU A 162 13.61 -8.01 -8.83
C LEU A 162 12.70 -8.93 -8.00
N VAL A 163 11.86 -9.75 -8.64
CA VAL A 163 10.94 -10.67 -7.95
C VAL A 163 11.70 -11.79 -7.24
N GLU A 164 12.73 -12.33 -7.87
CA GLU A 164 13.58 -13.37 -7.30
C GLU A 164 14.32 -12.89 -6.04
N ARG A 165 14.92 -11.70 -6.12
CA ARG A 165 15.56 -11.04 -4.97
C ARG A 165 14.55 -10.76 -3.86
N ALA A 166 13.32 -10.39 -4.21
CA ALA A 166 12.24 -10.14 -3.26
C ALA A 166 11.75 -11.41 -2.55
N ILE A 167 11.62 -12.54 -3.27
CA ILE A 167 11.31 -13.85 -2.68
C ILE A 167 12.43 -14.28 -1.73
N ALA A 168 13.69 -14.14 -2.16
CA ALA A 168 14.85 -14.49 -1.34
C ALA A 168 14.90 -13.69 -0.04
N ILE A 169 14.72 -12.36 -0.07
CA ILE A 169 14.74 -11.56 1.16
C ILE A 169 13.52 -11.84 2.06
N TRP A 170 12.37 -12.19 1.48
CA TRP A 170 11.19 -12.56 2.26
C TRP A 170 11.41 -13.89 3.01
N PHE A 171 11.99 -14.91 2.38
CA PHE A 171 12.36 -16.15 3.07
C PHE A 171 13.49 -15.94 4.07
N LEU A 172 14.46 -15.07 3.77
CA LEU A 172 15.53 -14.70 4.70
C LEU A 172 14.95 -14.04 5.96
N ALA A 173 13.97 -13.15 5.79
CA ALA A 173 13.29 -12.48 6.89
C ALA A 173 12.26 -13.37 7.61
N GLY A 174 11.80 -14.42 6.95
CA GLY A 174 10.91 -15.44 7.47
C GLY A 174 9.44 -15.10 7.26
N THR A 175 8.72 -16.03 6.64
CA THR A 175 7.28 -15.95 6.43
C THR A 175 6.48 -16.19 7.73
N LYS A 176 7.12 -16.63 8.83
CA LYS A 176 6.52 -16.57 10.17
C LYS A 176 6.34 -15.12 10.66
N LYS A 177 7.30 -14.24 10.34
CA LYS A 177 7.24 -12.80 10.69
C LYS A 177 6.39 -12.02 9.70
N TYR A 178 6.51 -12.36 8.42
CA TYR A 178 5.78 -11.76 7.31
C TYR A 178 4.86 -12.81 6.68
N PRO A 179 3.71 -13.10 7.29
CA PRO A 179 2.83 -14.19 6.86
C PRO A 179 2.26 -13.96 5.46
N SER A 180 2.02 -15.07 4.78
CA SER A 180 1.37 -15.15 3.48
C SER A 180 0.51 -16.41 3.45
N ASP A 181 -0.64 -16.34 2.79
CA ASP A 181 -1.51 -17.50 2.57
C ASP A 181 -0.99 -18.41 1.43
N HIS A 182 0.01 -17.94 0.68
CA HIS A 182 0.57 -18.62 -0.49
C HIS A 182 1.98 -19.15 -0.28
N LEU A 183 2.68 -18.69 0.77
CA LEU A 183 4.04 -19.13 1.08
C LEU A 183 4.07 -20.10 2.27
N PRO A 184 4.91 -21.14 2.22
CA PRO A 184 5.16 -21.99 3.38
C PRO A 184 5.78 -21.20 4.53
N VAL A 185 5.49 -21.62 5.76
CA VAL A 185 6.00 -20.96 6.98
C VAL A 185 7.48 -21.29 7.18
N ARG A 186 8.31 -20.25 7.27
CA ARG A 186 9.75 -20.29 7.57
C ARG A 186 10.09 -19.32 8.68
N VAL A 187 10.97 -19.76 9.59
CA VAL A 187 11.61 -18.88 10.57
C VAL A 187 12.79 -18.20 9.87
N GLY A 188 12.83 -16.87 9.93
CA GLY A 188 13.93 -16.09 9.33
C GLY A 188 14.96 -15.64 10.34
N ASP A 189 15.93 -14.87 9.84
CA ASP A 189 17.01 -14.25 10.61
C ASP A 189 16.95 -12.72 10.46
N PRO A 190 16.27 -12.01 11.37
CA PRO A 190 16.14 -10.56 11.29
C PRO A 190 17.48 -9.82 11.34
N ASP A 191 18.45 -10.31 12.09
CA ASP A 191 19.77 -9.67 12.22
C ASP A 191 20.53 -9.76 10.90
N TYR A 192 20.44 -10.90 10.23
CA TYR A 192 21.08 -11.07 8.95
C TYR A 192 20.38 -10.32 7.81
N VAL A 193 19.05 -10.21 7.83
CA VAL A 193 18.33 -9.27 6.93
C VAL A 193 18.85 -7.85 7.12
N MET A 194 19.01 -7.38 8.37
CA MET A 194 19.55 -6.04 8.62
C MET A 194 20.99 -5.88 8.11
N ALA A 195 21.81 -6.94 8.17
CA ALA A 195 23.15 -6.93 7.59
C ALA A 195 23.12 -6.85 6.05
N VAL A 196 22.26 -7.64 5.41
CA VAL A 196 22.06 -7.61 3.95
C VAL A 196 21.57 -6.24 3.49
N LEU A 197 20.53 -5.68 4.13
CA LEU A 197 20.00 -4.37 3.78
C LEU A 197 21.04 -3.23 3.90
N ARG A 198 21.98 -3.33 4.85
CA ARG A 198 23.09 -2.38 5.00
C ARG A 198 24.19 -2.53 3.95
N ARG A 199 24.27 -3.69 3.29
CA ARG A 199 25.24 -3.98 2.22
C ARG A 199 24.72 -3.62 0.83
N LEU A 200 23.40 -3.47 0.66
CA LEU A 200 22.82 -3.01 -0.60
C LEU A 200 23.35 -1.62 -0.95
N ASN A 201 23.62 -1.40 -2.23
CA ASN A 201 24.06 -0.11 -2.75
C ASN A 201 22.84 0.83 -2.91
N VAL A 202 22.33 1.33 -1.78
CA VAL A 202 21.18 2.24 -1.69
C VAL A 202 21.48 3.38 -0.71
N PRO A 203 20.72 4.50 -0.74
CA PRO A 203 20.90 5.58 0.22
C PRO A 203 20.81 5.07 1.68
N PRO A 204 21.79 5.38 2.55
CA PRO A 204 21.80 4.91 3.93
C PRO A 204 20.55 5.31 4.73
N ASP A 205 20.00 6.49 4.44
CA ASP A 205 18.76 6.99 5.08
C ASP A 205 17.56 6.08 4.76
N LEU A 206 17.45 5.57 3.53
CA LEU A 206 16.41 4.63 3.13
C LEU A 206 16.53 3.31 3.88
N THR A 207 17.75 2.74 3.93
CA THR A 207 18.01 1.50 4.67
C THR A 207 17.70 1.65 6.15
N HIS A 208 18.17 2.72 6.79
CA HIS A 208 17.91 2.96 8.21
C HIS A 208 16.41 3.12 8.50
N ALA A 209 15.70 3.86 7.65
CA ALA A 209 14.26 4.08 7.78
C ALA A 209 13.48 2.75 7.65
N CYS A 210 13.82 1.92 6.65
CA CYS A 210 13.23 0.60 6.45
C CYS A 210 13.47 -0.35 7.64
N ILE A 211 14.73 -0.44 8.11
CA ILE A 211 15.08 -1.23 9.30
C ILE A 211 14.27 -0.77 10.53
N GLY A 212 14.12 0.54 10.72
CA GLY A 212 13.40 1.12 11.85
C GLY A 212 11.92 0.71 11.95
N VAL A 213 11.31 0.26 10.85
CA VAL A 213 9.90 -0.16 10.81
C VAL A 213 9.71 -1.67 10.64
N MET A 214 10.76 -2.46 10.41
CA MET A 214 10.65 -3.91 10.20
C MET A 214 9.86 -4.64 11.30
N THR A 215 10.02 -4.22 12.55
CA THR A 215 9.31 -4.82 13.70
C THR A 215 7.86 -4.36 13.84
N ARG A 216 7.49 -3.26 13.18
CA ARG A 216 6.18 -2.58 13.29
C ARG A 216 5.19 -2.96 12.20
N THR A 217 5.64 -3.66 11.17
CA THR A 217 4.83 -4.17 10.07
C THR A 217 4.85 -5.69 10.04
N SER A 218 3.76 -6.28 9.54
CA SER A 218 3.67 -7.68 9.15
C SER A 218 3.78 -7.86 7.63
N TRP A 219 3.99 -6.78 6.87
CA TRP A 219 4.11 -6.78 5.42
C TRP A 219 5.59 -6.67 5.02
N PRO A 220 6.06 -7.43 4.03
CA PRO A 220 7.47 -7.44 3.64
C PRO A 220 7.90 -6.20 2.84
N LEU A 221 7.01 -5.22 2.61
CA LEU A 221 7.34 -4.06 1.79
C LEU A 221 8.54 -3.26 2.30
N ALA A 222 8.75 -3.20 3.63
CA ALA A 222 9.91 -2.50 4.21
C ALA A 222 11.24 -3.16 3.83
N ILE A 223 11.30 -4.48 3.72
CA ILE A 223 12.52 -5.20 3.29
C ILE A 223 12.65 -5.22 1.76
N MET A 224 11.56 -5.03 1.02
CA MET A 224 11.56 -4.96 -0.45
C MET A 224 11.89 -3.57 -0.99
N ALA A 225 11.59 -2.50 -0.26
CA ALA A 225 11.77 -1.12 -0.74
C ALA A 225 13.21 -0.78 -1.21
N PRO A 226 14.29 -1.22 -0.51
CA PRO A 226 15.65 -1.05 -1.02
C PRO A 226 15.92 -1.74 -2.37
N LEU A 227 15.33 -2.94 -2.60
CA LEU A 227 15.46 -3.66 -3.87
C LEU A 227 14.75 -2.92 -5.01
N ILE A 228 13.56 -2.38 -4.73
CA ILE A 228 12.81 -1.55 -5.67
C ILE A 228 13.63 -0.32 -6.06
N TRP A 229 14.29 0.32 -5.08
CA TRP A 229 15.14 1.48 -5.35
C TRP A 229 16.27 1.14 -6.32
N GLN A 230 17.01 0.05 -6.08
CA GLN A 230 18.08 -0.38 -6.98
C GLN A 230 17.56 -0.73 -8.38
N TYR A 231 16.40 -1.40 -8.46
CA TYR A 231 15.79 -1.74 -9.73
C TYR A 231 15.48 -0.50 -10.57
N VAL A 232 14.84 0.51 -9.98
CA VAL A 232 14.44 1.73 -10.68
C VAL A 232 15.67 2.58 -11.06
N GLU A 233 16.63 2.75 -10.15
CA GLU A 233 17.88 3.47 -10.43
C GLU A 233 18.68 2.78 -11.56
N GLY A 234 18.69 1.44 -11.58
CA GLY A 234 19.38 0.64 -12.58
C GLY A 234 18.79 0.71 -13.99
N GLN A 235 17.52 1.12 -14.16
CA GLN A 235 16.89 1.19 -15.49
C GLN A 235 17.50 2.28 -16.38
N ARG A 236 18.21 3.29 -15.82
CA ARG A 236 18.84 4.41 -16.57
C ARG A 236 17.89 5.12 -17.57
N THR A 237 16.58 5.00 -17.39
CA THR A 237 15.55 5.68 -18.19
C THR A 237 15.11 6.95 -17.51
N GLU A 238 14.82 7.99 -18.29
CA GLU A 238 14.16 9.19 -17.76
C GLU A 238 12.78 8.83 -17.22
N ALA A 239 12.63 8.88 -15.90
CA ALA A 239 11.34 8.75 -15.26
C ALA A 239 10.55 10.05 -15.42
N ILE A 240 9.27 9.91 -15.75
CA ILE A 240 8.35 11.05 -15.88
C ILE A 240 7.28 11.00 -14.80
N ILE A 241 6.79 12.17 -14.42
CA ILE A 241 5.61 12.28 -13.56
C ILE A 241 4.38 12.37 -14.46
N ARG A 242 3.52 11.36 -14.41
CA ARG A 242 2.22 11.35 -15.09
C ARG A 242 1.15 11.84 -14.13
N GLU A 243 0.57 12.99 -14.42
CA GLU A 243 -0.64 13.47 -13.75
C GLU A 243 -1.88 12.80 -14.35
N ALA A 244 -2.86 12.50 -13.51
CA ALA A 244 -4.14 11.93 -13.92
C ALA A 244 -5.29 12.78 -13.38
N GLU A 245 -6.24 13.09 -14.24
CA GLU A 245 -7.49 13.70 -13.82
C GLU A 245 -8.38 12.62 -13.19
N ILE A 246 -8.57 12.70 -11.87
CA ILE A 246 -9.46 11.81 -11.14
C ILE A 246 -10.80 12.52 -10.94
N ALA A 247 -11.86 11.93 -11.49
CA ALA A 247 -13.21 12.44 -11.28
C ALA A 247 -13.53 12.52 -9.77
N PRO A 248 -14.16 13.61 -9.30
CA PRO A 248 -14.60 13.73 -7.91
C PRO A 248 -15.45 12.53 -7.50
N ALA A 249 -15.13 11.96 -6.34
CA ALA A 249 -15.88 10.84 -5.81
C ALA A 249 -17.27 11.29 -5.33
N GLN A 250 -18.27 10.45 -5.52
CA GLN A 250 -19.54 10.62 -4.80
C GLN A 250 -19.31 10.41 -3.31
N GLU A 251 -19.95 11.26 -2.49
CA GLU A 251 -19.89 11.18 -1.02
C GLU A 251 -21.28 11.04 -0.40
N VAL A 252 -21.35 10.46 0.79
CA VAL A 252 -22.53 10.45 1.68
C VAL A 252 -22.07 10.86 3.06
N GLU A 253 -22.66 11.91 3.63
CA GLU A 253 -22.24 12.49 4.92
C GLU A 253 -20.72 12.79 4.98
N GLY A 254 -20.16 13.20 3.84
CA GLY A 254 -18.74 13.50 3.70
C GLY A 254 -17.80 12.28 3.71
N ILE A 255 -18.32 11.06 3.52
CA ILE A 255 -17.56 9.83 3.34
C ILE A 255 -17.54 9.48 1.84
N PRO A 256 -16.35 9.37 1.20
CA PRO A 256 -16.25 8.99 -0.20
C PRO A 256 -16.61 7.52 -0.43
N LEU A 257 -17.43 7.24 -1.44
CA LEU A 257 -17.93 5.89 -1.70
C LEU A 257 -16.83 4.91 -2.14
N TYR A 258 -15.69 5.39 -2.65
CA TYR A 258 -14.52 4.54 -2.92
C TYR A 258 -13.97 3.88 -1.65
N ALA A 259 -14.28 4.39 -0.46
CA ALA A 259 -13.83 3.80 0.81
C ALA A 259 -14.51 2.45 1.08
N MET A 260 -15.67 2.21 0.46
CA MET A 260 -16.42 0.96 0.54
C MET A 260 -15.92 -0.05 -0.50
N ASP A 261 -14.80 -0.69 -0.21
CA ASP A 261 -14.11 -1.63 -1.10
C ASP A 261 -14.10 -3.07 -0.57
N MET A 262 -13.34 -3.95 -1.24
CA MET A 262 -13.20 -5.35 -0.83
C MET A 262 -12.56 -5.58 0.54
N PHE A 263 -11.92 -4.56 1.13
CA PHE A 263 -11.27 -4.63 2.44
C PHE A 263 -12.14 -4.11 3.58
N THR A 264 -13.36 -3.64 3.27
CA THR A 264 -14.36 -3.22 4.27
C THR A 264 -15.55 -4.16 4.28
N ARG A 265 -16.17 -4.38 5.45
CA ARG A 265 -17.38 -5.21 5.56
C ARG A 265 -18.52 -4.64 4.73
N SER A 266 -18.72 -3.32 4.79
CA SER A 266 -19.75 -2.61 4.05
C SER A 266 -19.51 -2.59 2.53
N GLY A 267 -18.24 -2.52 2.09
CA GLY A 267 -17.89 -2.67 0.68
C GLY A 267 -18.12 -4.08 0.16
N GLN A 268 -17.73 -5.12 0.90
CA GLN A 268 -18.08 -6.50 0.55
C GLN A 268 -19.59 -6.75 0.51
N ALA A 269 -20.36 -6.18 1.46
CA ALA A 269 -21.82 -6.23 1.44
C ALA A 269 -22.40 -5.53 0.21
N SER A 270 -21.81 -4.41 -0.20
CA SER A 270 -22.17 -3.69 -1.43
C SER A 270 -21.94 -4.54 -2.66
N PHE A 271 -20.80 -5.23 -2.77
CA PHE A 271 -20.53 -6.13 -3.91
C PHE A 271 -21.49 -7.33 -3.96
N ARG A 272 -21.81 -7.95 -2.81
CA ARG A 272 -22.82 -9.03 -2.75
C ARG A 272 -24.20 -8.55 -3.19
N GLN A 273 -24.60 -7.34 -2.80
CA GLN A 273 -25.87 -6.78 -3.21
C GLN A 273 -25.86 -6.41 -4.70
N TRP A 274 -24.75 -5.86 -5.20
CA TRP A 274 -24.59 -5.53 -6.60
C TRP A 274 -24.68 -6.77 -7.52
N GLN A 275 -24.08 -7.88 -7.12
CA GLN A 275 -24.24 -9.19 -7.78
C GLN A 275 -25.71 -9.65 -7.87
N LYS A 276 -26.54 -9.34 -6.87
CA LYS A 276 -27.96 -9.69 -6.92
C LYS A 276 -28.70 -8.81 -7.93
N GLU A 277 -28.34 -7.53 -8.02
CA GLU A 277 -28.99 -6.55 -8.92
C GLU A 277 -28.56 -6.70 -10.38
N ILE A 278 -27.34 -7.19 -10.65
CA ILE A 278 -26.81 -7.38 -12.00
C ILE A 278 -26.60 -8.88 -12.27
N PRO A 279 -27.48 -9.54 -13.05
CA PRO A 279 -27.38 -10.97 -13.31
C PRO A 279 -26.02 -11.41 -13.90
N ALA A 280 -25.41 -10.60 -14.77
CA ALA A 280 -24.11 -10.89 -15.37
C ALA A 280 -22.96 -10.95 -14.36
N LEU A 281 -23.06 -10.27 -13.21
CA LEU A 281 -22.03 -10.31 -12.17
C LEU A 281 -22.09 -11.58 -11.31
N ARG A 282 -23.16 -12.39 -11.42
CA ARG A 282 -23.34 -13.62 -10.62
C ARG A 282 -22.39 -14.74 -11.02
N TYR A 283 -21.80 -14.67 -12.21
CA TYR A 283 -20.77 -15.60 -12.68
C TYR A 283 -19.43 -15.41 -11.97
N PHE A 284 -19.21 -14.24 -11.36
CA PHE A 284 -17.97 -13.90 -10.70
C PHE A 284 -18.12 -13.97 -9.18
N SER A 285 -17.05 -14.33 -8.48
CA SER A 285 -17.02 -14.26 -7.02
C SER A 285 -16.92 -12.80 -6.54
N VAL A 286 -17.29 -12.55 -5.28
CA VAL A 286 -17.12 -11.21 -4.66
C VAL A 286 -15.66 -10.77 -4.67
N ARG A 287 -14.72 -11.72 -4.52
CA ARG A 287 -13.28 -11.43 -4.58
C ARG A 287 -12.86 -10.96 -5.98
N GLN A 288 -13.29 -11.66 -7.03
CA GLN A 288 -13.02 -11.29 -8.42
C GLN A 288 -13.57 -9.90 -8.75
N ILE A 289 -14.82 -9.62 -8.37
CA ILE A 289 -15.42 -8.28 -8.52
C ILE A 289 -14.61 -7.24 -7.74
N GLY A 290 -14.21 -7.57 -6.52
CA GLY A 290 -13.38 -6.70 -5.68
C GLY A 290 -12.07 -6.31 -6.35
N ILE A 291 -11.36 -7.26 -6.97
CA ILE A 291 -10.11 -7.02 -7.70
C ILE A 291 -10.36 -6.15 -8.94
N ALA A 292 -11.37 -6.46 -9.75
CA ALA A 292 -11.72 -5.63 -10.89
C ALA A 292 -12.05 -4.18 -10.46
N MET A 293 -12.89 -4.03 -9.43
CA MET A 293 -13.20 -2.72 -8.84
C MET A 293 -11.97 -2.01 -8.28
N PHE A 294 -11.04 -2.75 -7.69
CA PHE A 294 -9.81 -2.20 -7.16
C PHE A 294 -9.03 -1.48 -8.26
N TYR A 295 -8.81 -2.12 -9.40
CA TYR A 295 -8.07 -1.52 -10.52
C TYR A 295 -8.84 -0.44 -11.28
N GLU A 296 -10.18 -0.44 -11.24
CA GLU A 296 -11.00 0.60 -11.88
C GLU A 296 -11.16 1.88 -11.04
N GLU A 297 -11.14 1.77 -9.71
CA GLU A 297 -11.44 2.90 -8.82
C GLU A 297 -10.37 3.10 -7.74
N SER A 298 -10.08 2.04 -6.97
CA SER A 298 -9.23 2.19 -5.79
C SER A 298 -7.76 2.41 -6.13
N HIS A 299 -7.27 1.90 -7.26
CA HIS A 299 -5.87 1.95 -7.69
C HIS A 299 -5.44 3.33 -8.23
N LEU A 300 -6.39 4.23 -8.50
CA LEU A 300 -6.12 5.52 -9.13
C LEU A 300 -5.24 6.42 -8.26
N THR A 301 -4.23 7.02 -8.88
CA THR A 301 -3.28 7.97 -8.30
C THR A 301 -3.33 9.31 -9.02
N ASP A 302 -3.23 10.42 -8.31
CA ASP A 302 -3.29 11.77 -8.90
C ASP A 302 -2.05 12.11 -9.73
N LYS A 303 -0.88 11.68 -9.26
CA LYS A 303 0.40 11.83 -9.95
C LYS A 303 1.31 10.66 -9.65
N ALA A 304 1.80 10.00 -10.70
CA ALA A 304 2.57 8.78 -10.59
C ALA A 304 3.94 8.92 -11.26
N LEU A 305 4.99 8.39 -10.61
CA LEU A 305 6.27 8.17 -11.26
C LEU A 305 6.12 6.97 -12.19
N THR A 306 6.44 7.16 -13.46
CA THR A 306 6.33 6.10 -14.48
C THR A 306 7.57 6.04 -15.38
N THR A 307 7.89 4.82 -15.78
CA THR A 307 8.77 4.47 -16.89
C THR A 307 8.10 3.31 -17.63
N PRO A 308 8.44 3.05 -18.90
CA PRO A 308 7.90 1.88 -19.61
C PRO A 308 8.14 0.55 -18.88
N ALA A 309 9.28 0.40 -18.21
CA ALA A 309 9.61 -0.79 -17.42
C ALA A 309 8.75 -0.90 -16.14
N MET A 310 8.50 0.21 -15.46
CA MET A 310 7.63 0.24 -14.27
C MET A 310 6.17 -0.03 -14.65
N ASP A 311 5.67 0.58 -15.71
CA ASP A 311 4.29 0.38 -16.18
C ASP A 311 4.07 -1.08 -16.57
N LYS A 312 4.98 -1.66 -17.36
CA LYS A 312 4.94 -3.09 -17.70
C LYS A 312 4.94 -3.99 -16.45
N PHE A 313 5.81 -3.71 -15.48
CA PHE A 313 5.89 -4.48 -14.24
C PHE A 313 4.59 -4.38 -13.41
N MET A 314 3.97 -3.21 -13.37
CA MET A 314 2.69 -3.01 -12.68
C MET A 314 1.53 -3.71 -13.41
N ASP A 315 1.51 -3.69 -14.75
CA ASP A 315 0.53 -4.41 -15.57
C ASP A 315 0.62 -5.92 -15.35
N GLU A 316 1.85 -6.46 -15.28
CA GLU A 316 2.09 -7.87 -14.93
C GLU A 316 1.60 -8.19 -13.51
N GLY A 317 1.82 -7.29 -12.54
CA GLY A 317 1.30 -7.43 -11.18
C GLY A 317 -0.23 -7.46 -11.14
N GLN A 318 -0.89 -6.58 -11.89
CA GLN A 318 -2.35 -6.55 -12.03
C GLN A 318 -2.89 -7.86 -12.61
N TRP A 319 -2.21 -8.38 -13.64
CA TRP A 319 -2.59 -9.66 -14.23
C TRP A 319 -2.45 -10.81 -13.23
N VAL A 320 -1.33 -10.89 -12.53
CA VAL A 320 -1.10 -11.92 -11.50
C VAL A 320 -2.16 -11.86 -10.39
N ASP A 321 -2.60 -10.67 -9.98
CA ASP A 321 -3.65 -10.56 -8.97
C ASP A 321 -4.99 -11.14 -9.46
N ALA A 322 -5.36 -10.82 -10.71
CA ALA A 322 -6.56 -11.37 -11.34
C ALA A 322 -6.47 -12.89 -11.52
N GLU A 323 -5.36 -13.39 -12.07
CA GLU A 323 -5.10 -14.81 -12.28
C GLU A 323 -5.12 -15.60 -10.95
N SER A 324 -4.64 -15.00 -9.85
CA SER A 324 -4.68 -15.62 -8.51
C SER A 324 -6.09 -15.90 -8.00
N THR A 325 -7.12 -15.35 -8.64
CA THR A 325 -8.53 -15.63 -8.35
C THR A 325 -9.18 -16.62 -9.30
N GLY A 326 -8.39 -17.24 -10.18
CA GLY A 326 -8.84 -18.21 -11.17
C GLY A 326 -9.45 -17.60 -12.43
N LEU A 327 -9.30 -16.29 -12.67
CA LEU A 327 -9.75 -15.66 -13.92
C LEU A 327 -8.71 -15.87 -15.02
N CYS A 328 -9.17 -16.23 -16.22
CA CYS A 328 -8.35 -16.07 -17.42
C CYS A 328 -8.44 -14.62 -17.95
N LEU A 329 -7.52 -14.25 -18.86
CA LEU A 329 -7.40 -12.87 -19.33
C LEU A 329 -8.68 -12.35 -20.02
N PRO A 330 -9.35 -13.11 -20.92
CA PRO A 330 -10.64 -12.71 -21.48
C PRO A 330 -11.73 -12.50 -20.42
N GLU A 331 -11.82 -13.36 -19.41
CA GLU A 331 -12.81 -13.23 -18.32
C GLU A 331 -12.55 -11.99 -17.47
N TYR A 332 -11.28 -11.68 -17.20
CA TYR A 332 -10.91 -10.49 -16.45
C TYR A 332 -11.31 -9.20 -17.20
N PHE A 333 -11.04 -9.12 -18.50
CA PHE A 333 -11.47 -7.97 -19.31
C PHE A 333 -12.99 -7.87 -19.39
N ALA A 334 -13.70 -8.98 -19.63
CA ALA A 334 -15.16 -9.01 -19.61
C ALA A 334 -15.73 -8.53 -18.27
N LEU A 335 -15.12 -8.93 -17.15
CA LEU A 335 -15.52 -8.45 -15.82
C LEU A 335 -15.26 -6.94 -15.65
N ARG A 336 -14.13 -6.42 -16.12
CA ARG A 336 -13.85 -4.96 -16.06
C ARG A 336 -14.86 -4.17 -16.86
N ASP A 337 -15.27 -4.65 -18.02
CA ASP A 337 -16.27 -3.98 -18.85
C ASP A 337 -17.64 -3.96 -18.17
N LEU A 338 -18.08 -5.10 -17.58
CA LEU A 338 -19.29 -5.15 -16.75
C LEU A 338 -19.24 -4.21 -15.55
N VAL A 339 -18.07 -4.12 -14.90
CA VAL A 339 -17.85 -3.22 -13.78
C VAL A 339 -18.04 -1.77 -14.20
N ARG A 340 -17.44 -1.36 -15.33
CA ARG A 340 -17.56 0.01 -15.85
C ARG A 340 -18.99 0.33 -16.26
N GLU A 341 -19.62 -0.57 -17.02
CA GLU A 341 -21.00 -0.42 -17.50
C GLU A 341 -21.98 -0.22 -16.34
N HIS A 342 -21.82 -1.00 -15.26
CA HIS A 342 -22.75 -1.00 -14.14
C HIS A 342 -22.26 -0.23 -12.91
N PHE A 343 -21.18 0.56 -13.02
CA PHE A 343 -20.64 1.37 -11.93
C PHE A 343 -21.67 2.32 -11.29
N PRO A 344 -22.57 2.98 -12.05
CA PRO A 344 -23.63 3.80 -11.45
C PRO A 344 -24.59 3.01 -10.55
N VAL A 345 -24.82 1.72 -10.83
CA VAL A 345 -25.64 0.84 -9.99
C VAL A 345 -24.92 0.53 -8.69
N LEU A 346 -23.62 0.23 -8.75
CA LEU A 346 -22.80 0.03 -7.55
C LEU A 346 -22.83 1.25 -6.64
N GLN A 347 -22.73 2.47 -7.18
CA GLN A 347 -22.78 3.68 -6.36
C GLN A 347 -24.13 3.81 -5.62
N LYS A 348 -25.26 3.53 -6.28
CA LYS A 348 -26.58 3.49 -5.62
C LYS A 348 -26.63 2.44 -4.51
N VAL A 349 -26.03 1.27 -4.72
CA VAL A 349 -25.92 0.22 -3.70
C VAL A 349 -25.09 0.70 -2.52
N ARG A 350 -23.90 1.27 -2.75
CA ARG A 350 -23.02 1.80 -1.71
C ARG A 350 -23.69 2.89 -0.89
N VAL A 351 -24.42 3.82 -1.51
CA VAL A 351 -25.21 4.84 -0.79
C VAL A 351 -26.20 4.19 0.18
N ARG A 352 -26.96 3.18 -0.28
CA ARG A 352 -27.93 2.47 0.58
C ARG A 352 -27.25 1.75 1.73
N GLN A 353 -26.13 1.07 1.45
CA GLN A 353 -25.38 0.32 2.45
C GLN A 353 -24.72 1.25 3.47
N LEU A 354 -24.13 2.37 3.04
CA LEU A 354 -23.50 3.33 3.94
C LEU A 354 -24.50 3.97 4.89
N ARG A 355 -25.68 4.36 4.40
CA ARG A 355 -26.74 4.90 5.26
C ARG A 355 -27.14 3.91 6.36
N ARG A 356 -27.31 2.63 6.02
CA ARG A 356 -27.60 1.57 7.02
C ARG A 356 -26.52 1.47 8.09
N VAL A 357 -25.25 1.55 7.69
CA VAL A 357 -24.12 1.54 8.63
C VAL A 357 -24.16 2.76 9.55
N LEU A 358 -24.42 3.95 9.01
CA LEU A 358 -24.49 5.20 9.79
C LEU A 358 -25.72 5.24 10.72
N ASP A 359 -26.83 4.67 10.29
CA ASP A 359 -28.07 4.56 11.09
C ASP A 359 -27.99 3.47 12.18
N GLY A 360 -26.87 2.73 12.26
CA GLY A 360 -26.66 1.66 13.23
C GLY A 360 -27.44 0.37 12.94
N ALA A 361 -27.98 0.20 11.73
CA ALA A 361 -28.76 -0.98 11.35
C ALA A 361 -27.90 -2.24 11.14
N ASP A 362 -26.59 -2.08 10.97
CA ASP A 362 -25.62 -3.16 10.70
C ASP A 362 -24.40 -3.13 11.67
N ALA A 363 -24.53 -2.46 12.83
CA ALA A 363 -23.44 -2.29 13.83
C ALA A 363 -23.19 -3.53 14.70
#